data_AF-A0A1T0CMG4-F1
#
_entry.id   AF-A0A1T0CMG4-F1
#
_cell.length_a   1.000
_cell.length_b   1.000
_cell.length_c   1.000
_cell.angle_alpha   90.00
_cell.angle_beta   90.00
_cell.angle_gamma   90.00
#
_symmetry.space_group_name_H-M   'P 1'
#
loop_
_entity.id
_entity.type
_entity.pdbx_description
1 polymer ?
#
loop_
_entity_poly.entity_id
_entity_poly.type
_entity_poly.pdbx_seq_one_letter_code
_entity_poly.pdbx_strand_id
1 'polypeptide(L)'
;MSDIRIEKTHNFDFATARDRAKQWLAEAEQEFGLKATYIEGDTVDTASISKAGVDAKAVLDAQKIVFEASLGFFAKPLKGLISDGINDGLQKYFA
;
A
#
# COMPACT_ATOMS: atom_id res chain seq x y z
N MET A 1 14.71 -3.70 -7.20
CA MET A 1 14.19 -4.82 -6.39
C MET A 1 13.57 -4.21 -5.16
N SER A 2 12.30 -4.49 -4.92
CA SER A 2 11.54 -4.01 -3.76
C SER A 2 12.05 -4.77 -2.52
N ASP A 3 12.39 -4.07 -1.44
CA ASP A 3 12.82 -4.71 -0.19
C ASP A 3 11.66 -5.47 0.47
N ILE A 4 10.43 -4.97 0.31
CA ILE A 4 9.18 -5.56 0.80
C ILE A 4 8.26 -5.73 -0.40
N ARG A 5 7.62 -6.88 -0.50
CA ARG A 5 6.52 -7.13 -1.44
C ARG A 5 5.47 -7.97 -0.75
N ILE A 6 4.25 -7.45 -0.69
CA ILE A 6 3.08 -8.08 -0.08
C ILE A 6 1.99 -8.10 -1.12
N GLU A 7 1.37 -9.25 -1.34
CA GLU A 7 0.21 -9.38 -2.22
C GLU A 7 -0.96 -9.95 -1.44
N LYS A 8 -2.14 -9.36 -1.66
CA LYS A 8 -3.36 -9.75 -0.98
C LYS A 8 -4.48 -9.86 -2.00
N THR A 9 -5.01 -11.05 -2.16
CA THR A 9 -6.23 -11.30 -2.93
C THR A 9 -7.45 -10.84 -2.14
N HIS A 10 -8.42 -10.26 -2.83
CA HIS A 10 -9.69 -9.83 -2.29
C HIS A 10 -10.84 -10.21 -3.21
N ASN A 11 -12.04 -10.29 -2.66
CA ASN A 11 -13.23 -10.68 -3.41
C ASN A 11 -14.24 -9.53 -3.57
N PHE A 12 -13.76 -8.28 -3.47
CA PHE A 12 -14.56 -7.07 -3.65
C PHE A 12 -14.66 -6.64 -5.12
N ASP A 13 -15.75 -5.96 -5.47
CA ASP A 13 -15.87 -5.24 -6.73
C ASP A 13 -14.83 -4.13 -6.82
N PHE A 14 -14.37 -3.82 -8.04
CA PHE A 14 -13.29 -2.85 -8.27
C PHE A 14 -13.59 -1.47 -7.67
N ALA A 15 -14.85 -1.01 -7.73
CA ALA A 15 -15.27 0.25 -7.12
C ALA A 15 -15.12 0.24 -5.58
N THR A 16 -15.51 -0.86 -4.94
CA THR A 16 -15.36 -1.03 -3.48
C THR A 16 -13.89 -1.14 -3.10
N ALA A 17 -13.11 -1.90 -3.87
CA ALA A 17 -11.69 -2.07 -3.64
C ALA A 17 -10.95 -0.72 -3.74
N ARG A 18 -11.33 0.13 -4.69
CA ARG A 18 -10.82 1.50 -4.87
C ARG A 18 -11.12 2.38 -3.66
N ASP A 19 -12.36 2.37 -3.17
CA ASP A 19 -12.74 3.17 -2.00
C ASP A 19 -11.93 2.75 -0.77
N ARG A 20 -11.81 1.43 -0.54
CA ARG A 20 -10.99 0.88 0.56
C ARG A 20 -9.51 1.20 0.42
N ALA A 21 -8.96 1.16 -0.79
CA ALA A 21 -7.57 1.57 -1.03
C ALA A 21 -7.35 3.04 -0.68
N LYS A 22 -8.26 3.93 -1.08
CA LYS A 22 -8.19 5.36 -0.72
C LYS A 22 -8.29 5.58 0.78
N GLN A 23 -9.21 4.90 1.46
CA GLN A 23 -9.34 4.99 2.91
C GLN A 23 -8.08 4.53 3.63
N TRP A 24 -7.52 3.39 3.20
CA TRP A 24 -6.27 2.89 3.74
C TRP A 24 -5.11 3.87 3.55
N LEU A 25 -4.98 4.47 2.35
CA LEU A 25 -3.95 5.47 2.07
C LEU A 25 -4.14 6.72 2.92
N ALA A 26 -5.37 7.21 3.07
CA ALA A 26 -5.66 8.38 3.91
C ALA A 26 -5.33 8.11 5.38
N GLU A 27 -5.67 6.91 5.90
CA GLU A 27 -5.27 6.51 7.25
C GLU A 27 -3.75 6.42 7.35
N ALA A 28 -3.06 5.85 6.36
CA ALA A 28 -1.61 5.77 6.35
C ALA A 28 -0.95 7.17 6.29
N GLU A 29 -1.50 8.10 5.51
CA GLU A 29 -1.05 9.50 5.46
C GLU A 29 -1.21 10.17 6.82
N GLN A 30 -2.31 9.92 7.54
CA GLN A 30 -2.56 10.53 8.84
C GLN A 30 -1.74 9.87 9.98
N GLU A 31 -1.71 8.55 10.03
CA GLU A 31 -1.04 7.77 11.08
C GLU A 31 0.48 7.90 10.98
N PHE A 32 1.01 7.83 9.76
CA PHE A 32 2.44 7.92 9.52
C PHE A 32 2.89 9.31 9.09
N GLY A 33 2.02 10.26 8.76
CA GLY A 33 2.45 11.56 8.25
C GLY A 33 3.24 11.44 6.93
N LEU A 34 2.87 10.49 6.07
CA LEU A 34 3.45 10.29 4.74
C LEU A 34 2.64 11.03 3.68
N LYS A 35 3.18 11.11 2.46
CA LYS A 35 2.42 11.53 1.27
C LYS A 35 2.11 10.31 0.43
N ALA A 36 0.84 10.13 0.11
CA ALA A 36 0.34 9.13 -0.81
C ALA A 36 -0.31 9.83 -2.01
N THR A 37 0.02 9.35 -3.21
CA THR A 37 -0.57 9.80 -4.46
C THR A 37 -1.30 8.63 -5.08
N TYR A 38 -2.62 8.75 -5.21
CA TYR A 38 -3.45 7.72 -5.82
C TYR A 38 -3.79 8.09 -7.26
N ILE A 39 -3.60 7.13 -8.17
CA ILE A 39 -3.86 7.25 -9.60
C ILE A 39 -4.88 6.18 -9.96
N GLU A 40 -6.07 6.64 -10.35
CA GLU A 40 -7.13 5.78 -10.85
C GLU A 40 -6.87 5.40 -12.30
N GLY A 41 -6.89 4.11 -12.61
CA GLY A 41 -6.88 3.62 -13.98
C GLY A 41 -8.23 3.00 -14.37
N ASP A 42 -8.35 2.63 -15.64
CA ASP A 42 -9.56 1.98 -16.15
C ASP A 42 -9.74 0.56 -15.61
N THR A 43 -8.64 -0.19 -15.49
CA THR A 43 -8.65 -1.60 -15.06
C THR A 43 -7.82 -1.87 -13.81
N VAL A 44 -6.87 -0.97 -13.50
CA VAL A 44 -5.90 -1.12 -12.42
C VAL A 44 -5.62 0.26 -11.84
N ASP A 45 -5.70 0.38 -10.52
CA ASP A 45 -5.35 1.61 -9.81
C ASP A 45 -3.93 1.50 -9.25
N THR A 46 -3.21 2.62 -9.18
CA THR A 46 -1.85 2.66 -8.65
C THR A 46 -1.73 3.74 -7.60
N ALA A 47 -1.21 3.40 -6.43
CA ALA A 47 -0.83 4.35 -5.40
C ALA A 47 0.69 4.42 -5.30
N SER A 48 1.24 5.62 -5.18
CA SER A 48 2.65 5.85 -4.87
C SER A 48 2.78 6.58 -3.54
N ILE A 49 3.61 6.06 -2.66
CA ILE A 49 3.77 6.51 -1.28
C ILE A 49 5.25 6.76 -1.06
N SER A 50 5.62 7.94 -0.56
CA SER A 50 7.01 8.26 -0.30
C SER A 50 7.15 8.95 1.05
N LYS A 51 8.04 8.44 1.91
CA LYS A 51 8.35 9.05 3.21
C LYS A 51 9.76 8.71 3.70
N ALA A 52 10.55 9.73 4.03
CA ALA A 52 11.80 9.63 4.80
C ALA A 52 12.74 8.46 4.41
N GLY A 53 12.94 8.24 3.10
CA GLY A 53 13.78 7.16 2.59
C GLY A 53 13.07 5.81 2.48
N VAL A 54 11.75 5.79 2.52
CA VAL A 54 10.89 4.66 2.13
C VAL A 54 10.10 5.07 0.90
N ASP A 55 10.24 4.29 -0.16
CA ASP A 55 9.50 4.45 -1.40
C ASP A 55 8.60 3.23 -1.60
N ALA A 56 7.31 3.44 -1.43
CA ALA A 56 6.27 2.45 -1.51
C ALA A 56 5.35 2.67 -2.71
N LYS A 57 4.79 1.58 -3.23
CA LYS A 57 3.85 1.56 -4.34
C LYS A 57 2.81 0.49 -4.08
N ALA A 58 1.54 0.84 -4.22
CA ALA A 58 0.44 -0.11 -4.25
C ALA A 58 -0.13 -0.19 -5.67
N VAL A 59 -0.52 -1.38 -6.10
CA VAL A 59 -1.20 -1.63 -7.37
C VAL A 59 -2.43 -2.45 -7.04
N LEU A 60 -3.60 -1.91 -7.34
CA LEU A 60 -4.88 -2.53 -7.07
C LEU A 60 -5.52 -2.98 -8.38
N ASP A 61 -5.72 -4.28 -8.50
CA ASP A 61 -6.48 -4.92 -9.57
C ASP A 61 -7.88 -5.31 -9.07
N ALA A 62 -8.75 -5.76 -9.98
CA ALA A 62 -10.08 -6.26 -9.65
C ALA A 62 -10.11 -7.45 -8.67
N GLN A 63 -9.01 -8.19 -8.53
CA GLN A 63 -8.96 -9.42 -7.71
C GLN A 63 -7.92 -9.38 -6.58
N LYS A 64 -6.97 -8.44 -6.64
CA LYS A 64 -5.85 -8.41 -5.71
C LYS A 64 -5.23 -7.02 -5.63
N ILE A 65 -4.60 -6.76 -4.49
CA ILE A 65 -3.74 -5.62 -4.28
C ILE A 65 -2.30 -6.12 -4.07
N VAL A 66 -1.36 -5.47 -4.74
CA VAL A 66 0.07 -5.72 -4.62
C VAL A 66 0.72 -4.47 -4.06
N PHE A 67 1.37 -4.60 -2.93
CA PHE A 67 2.15 -3.54 -2.30
C PHE A 67 3.63 -3.86 -2.37
N GLU A 68 4.42 -2.87 -2.76
CA GLU A 68 5.86 -2.96 -2.86
C GLU A 68 6.48 -1.77 -2.13
N ALA A 69 7.45 -2.02 -1.25
CA ALA A 69 8.20 -0.98 -0.57
C ALA A 69 9.69 -1.19 -0.77
N SER A 70 10.38 -0.12 -1.13
CA SER A 70 11.83 0.00 -1.24
C SER A 70 12.32 0.81 -0.06
N LEU A 71 13.28 0.25 0.67
CA LEU A 71 13.80 0.82 1.90
C LEU A 71 15.20 1.35 1.65
N GLY A 72 15.36 2.65 1.84
CA GLY A 72 16.66 3.29 1.94
C GLY A 72 17.47 2.75 3.12
N PHE A 73 18.77 3.04 3.11
CA PHE A 73 19.74 2.49 4.07
C PHE A 73 19.29 2.60 5.54
N PHE A 74 18.67 3.72 5.92
CA PHE A 74 18.19 3.98 7.29
C PHE A 74 16.90 3.24 7.65
N ALA A 75 16.09 2.86 6.67
CA ALA A 75 14.81 2.19 6.90
C ALA A 75 14.91 0.65 6.87
N LYS A 76 16.02 0.09 6.38
CA LYS A 76 16.26 -1.36 6.33
C LYS A 76 16.10 -2.09 7.68
N PRO A 77 16.56 -1.56 8.83
CA PRO A 77 16.35 -2.22 10.13
C PRO A 77 14.88 -2.28 10.55
N LEU A 78 14.07 -1.32 10.09
CA LEU A 78 12.64 -1.20 10.38
C LEU A 78 11.78 -2.02 9.41
N LYS A 79 12.38 -2.76 8.48
CA LYS A 79 11.68 -3.54 7.45
C LYS A 79 10.56 -4.41 8.02
N GLY A 80 10.83 -5.13 9.11
CA GLY A 80 9.84 -6.01 9.75
C GLY A 80 8.61 -5.21 10.22
N LEU A 81 8.86 -4.17 11.02
CA LEU A 81 7.84 -3.25 11.53
C LEU A 81 6.99 -2.62 10.41
N ILE A 82 7.63 -2.19 9.32
CA ILE A 82 6.93 -1.61 8.17
C ILE A 82 6.09 -2.68 7.46
N SER A 83 6.65 -3.87 7.23
CA SER A 83 5.94 -4.98 6.58
C SER A 83 4.71 -5.41 7.38
N ASP A 84 4.83 -5.50 8.70
CA ASP A 84 3.74 -5.85 9.61
C ASP A 84 2.65 -4.78 9.58
N GLY A 85 3.01 -3.49 9.68
CA GLY A 85 2.02 -2.41 9.60
C GLY A 85 1.28 -2.35 8.26
N ILE A 86 1.97 -2.62 7.15
CA ILE A 86 1.33 -2.75 5.82
C ILE A 86 0.39 -3.95 5.81
N ASN A 87 0.84 -5.10 6.32
CA ASN A 87 0.04 -6.32 6.32
C ASN A 87 -1.23 -6.17 7.18
N ASP A 88 -1.12 -5.52 8.34
CA ASP A 88 -2.26 -5.19 9.20
C ASP A 88 -3.25 -4.25 8.50
N GLY A 89 -2.75 -3.21 7.83
CA GLY A 89 -3.58 -2.32 7.02
C GLY A 89 -4.29 -3.07 5.89
N LEU A 90 -3.55 -3.87 5.10
CA LEU A 90 -4.14 -4.67 4.04
C LEU A 90 -5.13 -5.69 4.57
N GLN A 91 -4.91 -6.29 5.73
CA GLN A 91 -5.87 -7.19 6.35
C GLN A 91 -7.10 -6.44 6.85
N LYS A 92 -6.96 -5.27 7.45
CA LYS A 92 -8.08 -4.45 7.92
C LYS A 92 -8.99 -4.00 6.78
N TYR A 93 -8.40 -3.61 5.65
CA TYR A 93 -9.15 -3.08 4.50
C TYR A 93 -9.50 -4.13 3.45
N PHE A 94 -8.75 -5.22 3.31
CA PHE A 94 -8.94 -6.22 2.26
C PHE A 94 -9.19 -7.65 2.77
N ALA A 95 -9.49 -7.84 4.07
CA ALA A 95 -10.03 -9.10 4.59
C ALA A 95 -11.50 -9.32 4.22
#